data_AF-A0A836QL61-F1
#
_entry.id   AF-A0A836QL61-F1
#
_cell.length_a   1.000
_cell.length_b   1.000
_cell.length_c   1.000
_cell.angle_alpha   90.00
_cell.angle_beta   90.00
_cell.angle_gamma   90.00
#
_symmetry.space_group_name_H-M   'P 1'
#
loop_
_entity.id
_entity.type
_entity.pdbx_description
1 polymer ?
#
loop_
_entity_poly.entity_id
_entity_poly.type
_entity_poly.pdbx_seq_one_letter_code
_entity_poly.pdbx_strand_id
1 'polypeptide(L)' 'MAPSGNKIDICGQAIMRFEGSKIAEEWESFDELVMLQQIGALPE' A
#
# COMPACT_ATOMS: atom_id res chain seq x y z
N MET A 1 4.11 17.79 1.37
CA MET A 1 2.66 17.61 1.14
C MET A 1 1.97 17.45 2.49
N ALA A 2 0.78 18.03 2.65
CA ALA A 2 -0.06 17.78 3.82
C ALA A 2 -0.83 16.45 3.64
N PRO A 3 -1.19 15.72 4.71
CA PRO A 3 -2.09 14.58 4.62
C PRO A 3 -3.42 15.00 3.97
N SER A 4 -3.93 14.20 3.02
CA SER A 4 -5.16 14.52 2.29
C SER A 4 -6.42 14.47 3.17
N GLY A 5 -6.42 13.65 4.22
CA GLY A 5 -7.60 13.39 5.06
C GLY A 5 -8.65 12.48 4.41
N ASN A 6 -8.40 12.01 3.18
CA ASN A 6 -9.32 11.14 2.46
C ASN A 6 -9.28 9.73 3.06
N LYS A 7 -10.46 9.12 3.20
CA LYS A 7 -10.55 7.67 3.30
C LYS A 7 -10.33 7.09 1.91
N ILE A 8 -9.43 6.12 1.79
CA ILE A 8 -9.07 5.50 0.51
C ILE A 8 -9.28 3.99 0.59
N ASP A 9 -9.50 3.36 -0.55
CA ASP A 9 -9.53 1.91 -0.70
C ASP A 9 -8.36 1.48 -1.58
N ILE A 10 -7.60 0.48 -1.11
CA ILE A 10 -6.48 -0.11 -1.87
C ILE A 10 -6.67 -1.63 -1.94
N CYS A 11 -6.27 -2.19 -3.08
CA CYS A 11 -6.22 -3.63 -3.29
C CYS A 11 -4.76 -4.03 -3.54
N GLY A 12 -4.35 -5.14 -2.95
CA GLY A 12 -2.99 -5.63 -3.06
C GLY A 12 -2.82 -7.04 -2.52
N GLN A 13 -1.58 -7.52 -2.61
CA GLN A 13 -1.12 -8.82 -2.17
C GLN A 13 0.16 -8.65 -1.37
N ALA A 14 0.26 -9.38 -0.26
CA ALA A 14 1.45 -9.47 0.54
C ALA A 14 1.95 -10.92 0.54
N ILE A 15 3.25 -11.10 0.35
CA ILE A 15 3.95 -12.37 0.48
C ILE A 15 4.86 -12.26 1.69
N MET A 16 4.66 -13.11 2.69
CA MET A 16 5.46 -13.12 3.91
C MET A 16 6.28 -14.41 3.99
N ARG A 17 7.59 -14.27 4.26
CA ARG A 17 8.47 -15.39 4.63
C ARG A 17 8.68 -15.40 6.14
N PHE A 18 8.39 -16.53 6.78
CA PHE A 18 8.58 -16.70 8.22
C PHE A 18 9.87 -17.46 8.53
N GLU A 19 10.54 -17.07 9.61
CA GLU A 19 11.62 -17.83 10.26
C GLU A 19 11.25 -18.03 11.73
N GLY A 20 10.82 -19.25 12.07
CA GLY A 20 10.22 -19.55 13.37
C GLY A 20 8.92 -18.78 13.58
N SER A 21 8.86 -17.97 14.64
CA SER A 21 7.66 -17.20 15.01
C SER A 21 7.71 -15.74 14.52
N LYS A 22 8.62 -15.39 13.62
CA LYS A 22 8.83 -14.03 13.13
C LYS A 22 8.76 -13.98 11.60
N ILE A 23 8.29 -12.86 11.07
CA ILE A 23 8.43 -12.52 9.65
C ILE A 23 9.88 -12.13 9.41
N ALA A 24 10.56 -12.83 8.52
CA ALA A 24 11.92 -12.53 8.11
C ALA A 24 11.93 -11.57 6.92
N GLU A 25 10.99 -11.73 5.99
CA GLU A 25 10.83 -10.88 4.80
C GLU A 25 9.35 -10.72 4.45
N GLU A 26 9.02 -9.56 3.88
CA GLU A 26 7.70 -9.24 3.34
C GLU A 26 7.88 -8.53 1.99
N TRP A 27 7.10 -8.95 1.00
CA TRP A 27 6.97 -8.27 -0.27
C TRP A 27 5.52 -7.92 -0.50
N GLU A 28 5.26 -6.65 -0.76
CA GLU A 28 3.94 -6.13 -1.05
C GLU A 28 3.85 -5.68 -2.50
N SER A 29 2.70 -5.94 -3.10
CA SER A 29 2.30 -5.35 -4.37
C SER A 29 0.87 -4.87 -4.24
N PHE A 30 0.65 -3.58 -4.42
CA PHE A 30 -0.66 -2.97 -4.38
C PHE A 30 -0.77 -1.90 -5.47
N ASP A 31 -2.00 -1.47 -5.75
CA ASP A 31 -2.26 -0.43 -6.77
C ASP A 31 -1.84 0.96 -6.25
N GLU A 32 -0.55 1.26 -6.38
CA GLU A 32 0.02 2.56 -6.00
C GLU A 32 -0.54 3.71 -6.86
N LEU A 33 -0.85 3.47 -8.13
CA LEU A 33 -1.36 4.52 -9.00
C LEU A 33 -2.72 5.01 -8.48
N VAL A 34 -3.65 4.09 -8.27
CA VAL A 34 -4.98 4.41 -7.74
C VAL A 34 -4.89 4.99 -6.32
N MET A 35 -3.94 4.54 -5.50
CA MET A 35 -3.68 5.15 -4.19
C MET A 35 -3.25 6.63 -4.34
N LEU A 36 -2.28 6.92 -5.21
CA LEU A 36 -1.76 8.27 -5.44
C LEU A 36 -2.83 9.21 -6.02
N GLN A 37 -3.70 8.70 -6.89
CA GLN A 37 -4.86 9.45 -7.40
C GLN A 37 -5.85 9.79 -6.29
N GLN A 38 -6.20 8.84 -5.42
CA GLN A 38 -7.14 9.05 -4.31
C GLN A 38 -6.66 10.07 -3.27
N ILE A 39 -5.34 10.22 -3.10
CA ILE A 39 -4.77 11.25 -2.22
C ILE A 39 -4.49 12.59 -2.93
N GLY A 40 -4.83 12.71 -4.22
CA GLY A 40 -4.64 13.91 -5.03
C GLY A 40 -3.19 14.22 -5.39
N ALA A 41 -2.30 13.21 -5.30
CA ALA A 41 -0.91 13.35 -5.72
C ALA A 41 -0.75 13.26 -7.24
N LEU A 42 -1.68 12.56 -7.92
CA LEU A 42 -1.74 12.40 -9.36
C LEU A 42 -3.18 12.65 -9.87
N PRO A 43 -3.36 13.08 -11.13
CA PRO A 43 -4.68 13.19 -11.75
C PRO A 43 -5.28 11.81 -12.05
N GLU A 44 -6.61 11.75 -12.15
CA GLU A 44 -7.38 10.57 -12.57
C GLU A 44 -7.16 10.23 -14.05
#